data_AF-A0A1X7VXH5-F1
#
_entry.id   AF-A0A1X7VXH5-F1
#
_cell.length_a   1.000
_cell.length_b   1.000
_cell.length_c   1.000
_cell.angle_alpha   90.00
_cell.angle_beta   90.00
_cell.angle_gamma   90.00
#
_symmetry.space_group_name_H-M   'P 1'
#
loop_
_entity.id
_entity.type
_entity.pdbx_description
1 polymer ?
#
loop_
_entity_poly.entity_id
_entity_poly.type
_entity_poly.pdbx_seq_one_letter_code
_entity_poly.pdbx_strand_id
1 'polypeptide(L)'
;MKFDTAYITEGHDNWKHAMESLCIHEKALTHSESICNCKAEEAESIAIQLETQKKGQTLNRLMLLKQLSSLKWLLRQGLVIRGHKEKDGNLKQLNICRSEDVENLSDWLGDQKYLSHDIINELMEVMANSLLPNSLSEIKESKIVRYHS
;
A
#
# COMPACT_ATOMS: atom_id res chain seq x y z
N MET A 1 -30.31 -26.58 28.31
CA MET A 1 -29.40 -25.89 27.36
C MET A 1 -30.12 -25.76 26.01
N LYS A 2 -31.05 -24.80 25.90
CA LYS A 2 -31.86 -24.55 24.69
C LYS A 2 -32.43 -23.13 24.78
N PHE A 3 -31.63 -22.12 24.45
CA PHE A 3 -32.08 -20.72 24.48
C PHE A 3 -32.08 -20.06 23.09
N ASP A 4 -31.37 -20.64 22.12
CA ASP A 4 -31.20 -20.00 20.81
C ASP A 4 -32.37 -20.27 19.84
N THR A 5 -33.10 -21.38 20.00
CA THR A 5 -34.29 -21.70 19.16
C THR A 5 -35.41 -20.67 19.33
N ALA A 6 -35.51 -20.03 20.50
CA ALA A 6 -36.48 -18.98 20.78
C ALA A 6 -36.30 -17.75 19.88
N TYR A 7 -35.08 -17.47 19.41
CA TYR A 7 -34.77 -16.30 18.58
C TYR A 7 -34.63 -16.62 17.09
N ILE A 8 -34.77 -17.90 16.71
CA ILE A 8 -34.59 -18.36 15.32
C ILE A 8 -35.88 -18.97 14.76
N THR A 9 -36.58 -19.79 15.55
CA THR A 9 -37.69 -20.63 15.06
C THR A 9 -38.99 -20.55 15.86
N GLU A 10 -38.90 -20.49 17.20
CA GLU A 10 -40.08 -20.73 18.07
C GLU A 10 -40.69 -19.45 18.65
N GLY A 11 -39.93 -18.35 18.72
CA GLY A 11 -40.35 -17.10 19.37
C GLY A 11 -40.10 -17.09 20.88
N HIS A 12 -39.94 -15.90 21.45
CA HIS A 12 -39.66 -15.71 22.88
C HIS A 12 -40.93 -15.37 23.67
N ASP A 13 -41.34 -16.25 24.59
CA ASP A 13 -42.59 -16.13 25.35
C ASP A 13 -42.38 -15.87 26.85
N ASN A 14 -41.23 -16.24 27.43
CA ASN A 14 -40.94 -16.06 28.85
C ASN A 14 -40.23 -14.73 29.17
N TRP A 15 -40.97 -13.64 29.08
CA TRP A 15 -40.44 -12.28 29.28
C TRP A 15 -39.89 -12.00 30.69
N LYS A 16 -40.26 -12.79 31.71
CA LYS A 16 -39.71 -12.66 33.06
C LYS A 16 -38.21 -12.95 33.13
N HIS A 17 -37.69 -13.77 32.21
CA HIS A 17 -36.27 -14.12 32.10
C HIS A 17 -35.62 -13.55 30.83
N ALA A 18 -36.25 -12.54 30.22
CA ALA A 18 -35.79 -11.96 28.95
C ALA A 18 -34.33 -11.50 29.01
N MET A 19 -33.89 -10.90 30.12
CA MET A 19 -32.53 -10.38 30.25
C MET A 19 -31.46 -11.49 30.21
N GLU A 20 -31.73 -12.62 30.87
CA GLU A 20 -30.83 -13.78 30.88
C GLU A 20 -30.81 -14.43 29.48
N SER A 21 -31.98 -14.55 28.86
CA SER A 21 -32.16 -15.09 27.50
C SER A 21 -31.43 -14.25 26.45
N LEU A 22 -31.54 -12.92 26.53
CA LEU A 22 -30.82 -11.97 25.66
C LEU A 22 -29.31 -12.04 25.87
N CYS A 23 -28.83 -12.15 27.12
CA CYS A 23 -27.40 -12.29 27.38
C CYS A 23 -26.81 -13.59 26.78
N ILE A 24 -27.61 -14.65 26.71
CA ILE A 24 -27.21 -15.91 26.07
C ILE A 24 -27.26 -15.77 24.54
N HIS A 25 -28.31 -15.15 23.99
CA HIS A 25 -28.45 -14.89 22.55
C HIS A 25 -27.34 -13.99 22.01
N GLU A 26 -26.98 -12.92 22.72
CA GLU A 26 -25.92 -11.99 22.31
C GLU A 26 -24.58 -12.72 22.10
N LYS A 27 -24.31 -13.75 22.91
CA LYS A 27 -23.12 -14.60 22.84
C LYS A 27 -23.27 -15.80 21.91
N ALA A 28 -24.45 -16.03 21.35
CA ALA A 28 -24.72 -17.15 20.48
C ALA A 28 -24.06 -16.94 19.11
N LEU A 29 -23.61 -18.06 18.51
CA LEU A 29 -22.99 -18.04 17.19
C LEU A 29 -23.95 -17.54 16.11
N THR A 30 -25.25 -17.84 16.25
CA THR A 30 -26.29 -17.47 15.30
C THR A 30 -26.49 -15.95 15.24
N HIS A 31 -26.55 -15.27 16.38
CA HIS A 31 -26.57 -13.81 16.45
C HIS A 31 -25.32 -13.20 15.79
N SER A 32 -24.14 -13.77 16.08
CA SER A 32 -22.88 -13.33 15.47
C SER A 32 -22.87 -13.51 13.94
N GLU A 33 -23.32 -14.67 13.44
CA GLU A 33 -23.43 -14.96 12.01
C GLU A 33 -24.46 -14.05 11.32
N SER A 34 -25.62 -13.83 11.94
CA SER A 34 -26.63 -12.89 11.43
C SER A 34 -26.07 -11.47 11.34
N ILE A 35 -25.38 -10.98 12.38
CA ILE A 35 -24.70 -9.68 12.33
C ILE A 35 -23.67 -9.65 11.20
N CYS A 36 -22.89 -10.72 11.02
CA CYS A 36 -21.89 -10.80 9.96
C CYS A 36 -22.54 -10.73 8.57
N ASN A 37 -23.68 -11.39 8.38
CA ASN A 37 -24.42 -11.38 7.12
C ASN A 37 -25.07 -10.03 6.85
N CYS A 38 -25.70 -9.39 7.84
CA CYS A 38 -26.24 -8.04 7.69
C CYS A 38 -25.14 -7.05 7.30
N LYS A 39 -23.97 -7.13 7.95
CA LYS A 39 -22.81 -6.31 7.58
C LYS A 39 -22.27 -6.62 6.18
N ALA A 40 -22.38 -7.88 5.73
CA ALA A 40 -21.98 -8.26 4.38
C ALA A 40 -22.96 -7.78 3.31
N GLU A 41 -24.27 -7.68 3.62
CA GLU A 41 -25.29 -7.07 2.76
C GLU A 41 -25.16 -5.55 2.69
N GLU A 42 -24.77 -4.91 3.81
CA GLU A 42 -24.44 -3.49 3.86
C GLU A 42 -23.10 -3.14 3.17
N ALA A 43 -22.23 -4.14 2.98
CA ALA A 43 -20.95 -3.93 2.34
C ALA A 43 -21.13 -3.56 0.86
N GLU A 44 -20.35 -2.59 0.39
CA GLU A 44 -20.34 -2.22 -1.03
C GLU A 44 -20.09 -3.47 -1.90
N SER A 45 -20.76 -3.53 -3.04
CA SER A 45 -20.57 -4.60 -4.02
C SER A 45 -19.08 -4.85 -4.27
N ILE A 46 -18.70 -6.13 -4.36
CA ILE A 46 -17.32 -6.56 -4.66
C ILE A 46 -16.78 -5.83 -5.89
N ALA A 47 -17.63 -5.57 -6.89
CA ALA A 47 -17.25 -4.81 -8.08
C ALA A 47 -16.79 -3.38 -7.77
N ILE A 48 -17.46 -2.69 -6.85
CA ILE A 48 -17.11 -1.33 -6.40
C ILE A 48 -15.81 -1.38 -5.59
N GLN A 49 -15.67 -2.35 -4.67
CA GLN A 49 -14.45 -2.53 -3.89
C GLN A 49 -13.22 -2.75 -4.79
N LEU A 50 -13.35 -3.62 -5.80
CA LEU A 50 -12.29 -3.89 -6.77
C LEU A 50 -11.93 -2.65 -7.59
N GLU A 51 -12.93 -1.89 -8.04
CA GLU A 51 -12.70 -0.66 -8.80
C GLU A 51 -12.00 0.41 -7.96
N THR A 52 -12.41 0.59 -6.70
CA THR A 52 -11.74 1.48 -5.74
C THR A 52 -10.29 1.06 -5.50
N GLN A 53 -10.05 -0.23 -5.27
CA GLN A 53 -8.69 -0.75 -5.08
C GLN A 53 -7.81 -0.53 -6.31
N LYS A 54 -8.35 -0.78 -7.51
CA LYS A 54 -7.65 -0.56 -8.78
C LYS A 54 -7.28 0.90 -9.01
N LYS A 55 -8.17 1.84 -8.68
CA LYS A 55 -7.88 3.29 -8.72
C LYS A 55 -6.74 3.64 -7.76
N GLY A 56 -6.79 3.13 -6.52
CA GLY A 56 -5.72 3.31 -5.54
C GLY A 56 -4.37 2.75 -6.02
N GLN A 57 -4.35 1.55 -6.60
CA GLN A 57 -3.12 0.96 -7.16
C GLN A 57 -2.52 1.81 -8.29
N THR A 58 -3.37 2.37 -9.15
CA THR A 58 -2.93 3.22 -10.26
C THR A 58 -2.27 4.50 -9.75
N LEU A 59 -2.87 5.14 -8.75
CA LEU A 59 -2.31 6.32 -8.10
C LEU A 59 -1.00 6.01 -7.39
N ASN A 60 -0.95 4.93 -6.61
CA ASN A 60 0.26 4.50 -5.90
C ASN A 60 1.41 4.21 -6.87
N ARG A 61 1.12 3.54 -8.00
CA ARG A 61 2.11 3.31 -9.06
C ARG A 61 2.64 4.62 -9.63
N LEU A 62 1.76 5.59 -9.89
CA LEU A 62 2.16 6.89 -10.43
C LEU A 62 3.07 7.63 -9.46
N MET A 63 2.71 7.67 -8.17
CA MET A 63 3.52 8.30 -7.12
C MET A 63 4.89 7.64 -6.97
N LEU A 64 4.92 6.31 -6.90
CA LEU A 64 6.16 5.55 -6.83
C LEU A 64 7.08 5.86 -8.03
N LEU A 65 6.54 5.90 -9.25
CA LEU A 65 7.32 6.23 -10.45
C LEU A 65 7.90 7.65 -10.38
N LYS A 66 7.16 8.62 -9.84
CA LYS A 66 7.68 9.98 -9.62
C LYS A 66 8.82 9.97 -8.60
N GLN A 67 8.68 9.25 -7.50
CA GLN A 67 9.76 9.11 -6.52
C GLN A 67 11.01 8.44 -7.13
N LEU A 68 10.84 7.35 -7.89
CA LEU A 68 11.94 6.67 -8.58
C LEU A 68 12.63 7.58 -9.60
N SER A 69 11.88 8.44 -10.30
CA SER A 69 12.48 9.38 -11.24
C SER A 69 13.31 10.46 -10.52
N SER A 70 12.87 10.94 -9.34
CA SER A 70 13.67 11.83 -8.49
C SER A 70 14.96 11.15 -8.02
N LEU A 71 14.84 9.92 -7.53
CA LEU A 71 15.98 9.13 -7.07
C LEU A 71 16.99 8.90 -8.19
N LYS A 72 16.52 8.48 -9.37
CA LYS A 72 17.38 8.30 -10.56
C LYS A 72 18.09 9.59 -10.94
N TRP A 73 17.40 10.73 -10.87
CA TRP A 73 17.99 12.01 -11.18
C TRP A 73 19.14 12.34 -10.22
N LEU A 74 18.94 12.19 -8.91
CA LEU A 74 19.99 12.41 -7.90
C LEU A 74 21.19 11.47 -8.07
N LEU A 75 20.92 10.18 -8.29
CA LEU A 75 21.95 9.17 -8.53
C LEU A 75 22.81 9.51 -9.75
N ARG A 76 22.19 9.97 -10.85
CA ARG A 76 22.90 10.39 -12.06
C ARG A 76 23.79 11.62 -11.84
N GLN A 77 23.40 12.52 -10.94
CA GLN A 77 24.21 13.71 -10.60
C GLN A 77 25.29 13.40 -9.54
N GLY A 78 25.30 12.20 -8.96
CA GLY A 78 26.17 11.88 -7.83
C GLY A 78 25.82 12.67 -6.55
N LEU A 79 24.59 13.16 -6.44
CA LEU A 79 24.14 13.93 -5.28
C LEU A 79 23.78 12.99 -4.13
N VAL A 80 24.12 13.42 -2.91
CA VAL A 80 23.79 12.69 -1.69
C VAL A 80 22.27 12.57 -1.58
N ILE A 81 21.74 11.37 -1.40
CA ILE A 81 20.28 11.15 -1.35
C ILE A 81 19.71 11.62 0.00
N ARG A 82 20.49 11.44 1.07
CA ARG A 82 20.09 11.67 2.46
C ARG A 82 20.85 12.85 3.07
N GLY A 83 20.22 13.52 4.02
CA GLY A 83 20.83 14.57 4.82
C GLY A 83 21.15 14.04 6.22
N HIS A 84 21.81 14.85 7.03
CA HIS A 84 22.06 14.53 8.44
C HIS A 84 20.77 14.39 9.26
N LYS A 85 19.73 15.14 8.87
CA LYS A 85 18.36 14.97 9.38
C LYS A 85 17.49 14.44 8.27
N GLU A 86 16.46 13.68 8.65
CA GLU A 86 15.53 13.08 7.69
C GLU A 86 14.87 14.13 6.78
N LYS A 87 14.57 15.31 7.32
CA LYS A 87 14.00 16.44 6.56
C LYS A 87 14.98 17.09 5.58
N ASP A 88 16.29 16.94 5.79
CA ASP A 88 17.32 17.66 5.02
C ASP A 88 17.85 16.83 3.82
N GLY A 89 17.27 15.65 3.55
CA GLY A 89 17.71 14.81 2.44
C GLY A 89 17.28 15.35 1.08
N ASN A 90 18.20 15.35 0.11
CA ASN A 90 17.94 15.84 -1.24
C ASN A 90 16.78 15.12 -1.91
N LEU A 91 16.57 13.83 -1.65
CA LEU A 91 15.42 13.10 -2.21
C LEU A 91 14.09 13.62 -1.67
N LYS A 92 14.02 13.89 -0.36
CA LYS A 92 12.81 14.42 0.28
C LYS A 92 12.54 15.84 -0.22
N GLN A 93 13.57 16.69 -0.25
CA GLN A 93 13.46 18.06 -0.75
C GLN A 93 13.07 18.12 -2.23
N LEU A 94 13.65 17.28 -3.07
CA LEU A 94 13.28 17.20 -4.49
C LEU A 94 11.83 16.75 -4.66
N ASN A 95 11.36 15.77 -3.88
CA ASN A 95 9.97 15.34 -3.96
C ASN A 95 9.01 16.40 -3.41
N ILE A 96 9.39 17.16 -2.38
CA ILE A 96 8.61 18.29 -1.87
C ILE A 96 8.48 19.36 -2.97
N CYS A 97 9.57 19.78 -3.59
CA CYS A 97 9.53 20.73 -4.71
C CYS A 97 8.65 20.20 -5.85
N ARG A 98 8.77 18.92 -6.21
CA ARG A 98 7.93 18.31 -7.25
C ARG A 98 6.46 18.15 -6.86
N SER A 99 6.13 18.21 -5.58
CA SER A 99 4.74 18.14 -5.13
C SER A 99 3.95 19.41 -5.41
N GLU A 100 4.65 20.51 -5.73
CA GLU A 100 4.03 21.75 -6.23
C GLU A 100 3.37 21.55 -7.61
N ASP A 101 3.97 20.72 -8.46
CA ASP A 101 3.51 20.46 -9.83
C ASP A 101 2.75 19.12 -9.99
N VAL A 102 2.90 18.20 -9.04
CA VAL A 102 2.33 16.84 -9.11
C VAL A 102 1.30 16.65 -8.01
N GLU A 103 0.04 16.62 -8.42
CA GLU A 103 -1.09 16.33 -7.53
C GLU A 103 -0.91 15.00 -6.76
N ASN A 104 -1.36 14.97 -5.52
CA ASN A 104 -1.29 13.83 -4.58
C ASN A 104 0.12 13.42 -4.14
N LEU A 105 1.19 14.05 -4.67
CA LEU A 105 2.55 13.73 -4.24
C LEU A 105 2.82 14.22 -2.81
N SER A 106 2.25 15.35 -2.41
CA SER A 106 2.35 15.82 -1.02
C SER A 106 1.77 14.80 -0.03
N ASP A 107 0.58 14.27 -0.32
CA ASP A 107 -0.08 13.28 0.54
C ASP A 107 0.70 11.96 0.58
N TRP A 108 1.21 11.52 -0.57
CA TRP A 108 2.10 10.35 -0.66
C TRP A 108 3.36 10.49 0.20
N LEU A 109 3.95 11.69 0.25
CA LEU A 109 5.13 11.96 1.08
C LEU A 109 4.79 12.02 2.57
N GLY A 110 3.58 12.44 2.93
CA GLY A 110 3.08 12.46 4.30
C GLY A 110 3.00 11.06 4.92
N ASP A 111 2.66 10.07 4.11
CA ASP A 111 2.60 8.67 4.53
C ASP A 111 3.96 8.08 4.92
N GLN A 112 5.07 8.65 4.43
CA GLN A 112 6.48 8.25 4.63
C GLN A 112 6.83 6.77 4.39
N LYS A 113 5.86 5.93 3.98
CA LYS A 113 6.00 4.48 3.79
C LYS A 113 7.14 4.09 2.87
N TYR A 114 7.45 4.90 1.86
CA TYR A 114 8.43 4.58 0.82
C TYR A 114 9.73 5.38 0.90
N LEU A 115 9.90 6.22 1.93
CA LEU A 115 11.10 7.04 2.13
C LEU A 115 11.99 6.53 3.27
N SER A 116 11.69 5.36 3.83
CA SER A 116 12.57 4.74 4.81
C SER A 116 13.93 4.42 4.20
N HIS A 117 14.92 4.37 5.06
CA HIS A 117 16.30 4.09 4.66
C HIS A 117 16.45 2.74 3.97
N ASP A 118 15.79 1.70 4.47
CA ASP A 118 15.92 0.36 3.91
C ASP A 118 15.28 0.30 2.53
N ILE A 119 14.10 0.89 2.37
CA ILE A 119 13.39 0.93 1.08
C ILE A 119 14.20 1.72 0.04
N ILE A 120 14.76 2.88 0.41
CA ILE A 120 15.59 3.64 -0.53
C ILE A 120 16.82 2.82 -0.97
N ASN A 121 17.44 2.06 -0.07
CA ASN A 121 18.57 1.20 -0.41
C ASN A 121 18.16 0.09 -1.39
N GLU A 122 17.07 -0.61 -1.10
CA GLU A 122 16.52 -1.64 -1.99
C GLU A 122 16.22 -1.08 -3.39
N LEU A 123 15.61 0.11 -3.46
CA LEU A 123 15.32 0.78 -4.74
C LEU A 123 16.59 1.11 -5.51
N MET A 124 17.66 1.57 -4.84
CA MET A 124 18.96 1.81 -5.48
C MET A 124 19.57 0.51 -6.01
N GLU A 125 19.52 -0.58 -5.25
CA GLU A 125 20.03 -1.89 -5.67
C GLU A 125 19.26 -2.43 -6.88
N VAL A 126 17.94 -2.33 -6.89
CA VAL A 126 17.10 -2.71 -8.04
C VAL A 126 17.46 -1.88 -9.26
N MET A 127 17.62 -0.56 -9.11
CA MET A 127 18.05 0.32 -10.20
C MET A 127 19.43 -0.08 -10.73
N ALA A 128 20.41 -0.32 -9.85
CA ALA A 128 21.75 -0.73 -10.24
C ALA A 128 21.72 -2.08 -10.99
N ASN A 129 21.03 -3.08 -10.45
CA ASN A 129 20.89 -4.41 -11.06
C ASN A 129 20.21 -4.36 -12.43
N SER A 130 19.29 -3.43 -12.66
CA SER A 130 18.66 -3.23 -13.97
C SER A 130 19.60 -2.60 -15.01
N LEU A 131 20.62 -1.85 -14.57
CA LEU A 131 21.55 -1.14 -15.45
C LEU A 131 22.80 -1.97 -15.76
N LEU A 132 23.27 -2.80 -14.83
CA LEU A 132 24.49 -3.59 -14.95
C LEU A 132 24.58 -4.40 -16.27
N PRO A 133 23.52 -5.11 -16.74
CA PRO A 133 23.60 -5.86 -17.98
C PRO A 133 23.88 -4.98 -19.19
N ASN A 134 23.23 -3.81 -19.27
CA ASN A 134 23.36 -2.89 -20.39
C ASN A 134 24.75 -2.25 -20.42
N SER A 135 25.26 -1.84 -19.26
CA SER A 135 26.63 -1.31 -19.18
C SER A 135 27.67 -2.38 -19.53
N LEU A 136 27.45 -3.64 -19.13
CA LEU A 136 28.35 -4.74 -19.48
C LEU A 136 28.31 -5.09 -20.97
N SER A 137 27.15 -5.03 -21.64
CA SER A 137 27.07 -5.22 -23.09
C SER A 137 27.80 -4.11 -23.85
N GLU A 138 27.60 -2.84 -23.47
CA GLU A 138 28.30 -1.70 -24.08
C GLU A 138 29.84 -1.82 -23.93
N ILE A 139 30.32 -2.27 -22.77
CA ILE A 139 31.76 -2.50 -22.54
C ILE A 139 32.28 -3.65 -23.42
N LYS A 140 31.52 -4.74 -23.57
CA LYS A 140 31.92 -5.88 -24.42
C LYS A 140 31.96 -5.47 -25.89
N GLU A 141 30.95 -4.77 -26.38
CA GLU A 141 30.86 -4.30 -27.76
C GLU A 141 31.98 -3.29 -28.08
N SER A 142 32.25 -2.33 -27.20
CA SER A 142 33.34 -1.36 -27.39
C SER A 142 34.73 -1.99 -27.42
N LYS A 143 34.97 -3.07 -26.65
CA LYS A 143 36.22 -3.84 -26.76
C LYS A 143 36.32 -4.56 -28.10
N ILE A 144 35.23 -5.18 -28.59
CA ILE A 144 35.23 -5.91 -29.87
C ILE A 144 35.54 -4.97 -31.05
N VAL A 145 35.01 -3.74 -31.03
CA VAL A 145 35.27 -2.73 -32.09
C VAL A 145 36.74 -2.33 -32.14
N ARG A 146 37.44 -2.26 -31.00
CA ARG A 146 38.86 -1.86 -30.94
C ARG A 146 39.85 -2.89 -31.49
N TYR A 147 39.45 -4.17 -31.64
CA TYR A 147 40.33 -5.21 -32.21
C TYR A 147 40.18 -5.39 -33.72
N HIS A 148 39.27 -4.65 -34.37
CA HIS A 148 39.01 -4.73 -35.81
C HIS A 148 39.28 -3.40 -36.55
N SER A 149 40.04 -2.49 -35.94
CA SER A 149 40.50 -1.21 -36.52
C SER A 149 42.02 -1.20 -36.59
#